data_AF-A0A2N1GYY1-F1
#
_entry.id   AF-A0A2N1GYY1-F1
#
_cell.length_a   1.000
_cell.length_b   1.000
_cell.length_c   1.000
_cell.angle_alpha   90.00
_cell.angle_beta   90.00
_cell.angle_gamma   90.00
#
_symmetry.space_group_name_H-M   'P 1'
#
loop_
_entity.id
_entity.type
_entity.pdbx_description
1 polymer ?
#
loop_
_entity_poly.entity_id
_entity_poly.type
_entity_poly.pdbx_seq_one_letter_code
_entity_poly.pdbx_strand_id
1 'polypeptide(L)'
;SDDVYKDSGSVQATIKTATGGNFENLVPSTDPAVTTVTDTIDTSTVKLTADTSVAEGGTVTYTATVGAPVTGSPVVVTLANGQNITI
;
A
#
# COMPACT_ATOMS: atom_id res chain seq x y z
N SER A 1 -5.82 10.58 5.17
CA SER A 1 -5.59 10.11 3.79
C SER A 1 -4.18 9.61 3.79
N ASP A 2 -3.97 8.39 3.34
CA ASP A 2 -2.63 7.90 3.01
C ASP A 2 -2.07 8.76 1.85
N ASP A 3 -0.76 8.99 1.81
CA ASP A 3 -0.13 9.96 0.90
C ASP A 3 0.93 9.34 -0.04
N VAL A 4 1.31 10.09 -1.08
CA VAL A 4 1.98 9.60 -2.29
C VAL A 4 3.50 9.48 -2.19
N TYR A 5 4.14 10.01 -1.16
CA TYR A 5 5.56 9.77 -0.98
C TYR A 5 5.72 8.46 -0.26
N LYS A 6 6.19 7.43 -0.96
CA LYS A 6 6.62 6.15 -0.37
C LYS A 6 7.52 6.43 0.85
N ASP A 7 6.94 6.51 2.04
CA ASP A 7 7.67 6.88 3.25
C ASP A 7 8.16 5.62 3.97
N SER A 8 8.59 4.62 3.19
CA SER A 8 9.49 3.58 3.70
C SER A 8 10.86 4.23 3.93
N GLY A 9 10.92 5.07 4.96
CA GLY A 9 12.11 5.73 5.46
C GLY A 9 12.64 5.04 6.70
N SER A 10 13.88 5.34 7.05
CA SER A 10 14.45 4.99 8.34
C SER A 10 14.93 6.26 9.02
N VAL A 11 14.53 6.46 10.27
CA VAL A 11 15.11 7.51 11.12
C VAL A 11 16.24 6.91 11.94
N GLN A 12 17.36 7.62 12.01
CA GLN A 12 18.53 7.15 12.75
C GLN A 12 19.08 8.22 13.68
N ALA A 13 19.53 7.80 14.85
CA ALA A 13 20.21 8.65 15.83
C ALA A 13 21.52 8.01 16.27
N THR A 14 22.60 8.79 16.26
CA THR A 14 23.94 8.36 16.69
C THR A 14 24.46 9.30 17.76
N ILE A 15 25.17 8.73 18.73
CA ILE A 15 25.89 9.52 19.73
C ILE A 15 27.05 10.25 19.03
N LYS A 16 26.93 11.58 18.90
CA LYS A 16 27.98 12.41 18.27
C LYS A 16 29.08 12.79 19.26
N THR A 17 28.71 13.04 20.50
CA THR A 17 29.63 13.42 21.57
C THR A 17 29.13 12.84 22.89
N ALA A 18 30.08 12.47 23.74
CA ALA A 18 29.83 12.16 25.14
C ALA A 18 30.87 12.92 25.97
N THR A 19 30.45 13.55 27.07
CA THR A 19 31.33 14.29 27.98
C THR A 19 31.28 13.65 29.36
N GLY A 20 32.42 13.54 30.04
CA GLY A 20 32.58 12.80 31.30
C GLY A 20 33.74 11.79 31.22
N GLY A 21 33.79 10.83 32.16
CA GLY A 21 34.81 9.77 32.18
C GLY A 21 36.08 10.09 32.98
N ASN A 22 36.01 11.12 33.81
CA ASN A 22 37.10 11.62 34.63
C ASN A 22 37.59 10.63 35.71
N PHE A 23 36.84 9.56 35.99
CA PHE A 23 37.27 8.44 36.85
C PHE A 23 37.11 7.06 36.18
N GLU A 24 36.13 6.91 35.27
CA GLU A 24 35.89 5.68 34.51
C GLU A 24 36.04 5.90 33.00
N ASN A 25 36.67 4.94 32.29
CA ASN A 25 36.79 4.97 30.84
C ASN A 25 35.40 4.96 30.15
N LEU A 26 34.97 6.09 29.59
CA LEU A 26 33.71 6.24 28.87
C LEU A 26 33.91 6.08 27.36
N VAL A 27 33.44 4.96 26.82
CA VAL A 27 33.45 4.68 25.37
C VAL A 27 32.01 4.57 24.88
N PRO A 28 31.43 5.63 24.27
CA PRO A 28 30.09 5.56 23.71
C PRO A 28 30.07 4.72 22.43
N SER A 29 29.01 3.92 22.24
CA SER A 29 28.77 3.29 20.94
C SER A 29 28.40 4.34 19.90
N THR A 30 29.04 4.27 18.75
CA THR A 30 28.74 5.11 17.58
C THR A 30 27.78 4.44 16.62
N ASP A 31 27.26 3.26 16.95
CA ASP A 31 26.30 2.57 16.11
C ASP A 31 24.99 3.35 16.11
N PRO A 32 24.41 3.65 14.93
CA PRO A 32 23.14 4.32 14.84
C PRO A 32 22.04 3.44 15.42
N ALA A 33 21.22 4.00 16.31
CA ALA A 33 19.91 3.44 16.59
C ALA A 33 19.01 3.74 15.39
N VAL A 34 18.50 2.70 14.73
CA VAL A 34 17.68 2.81 13.53
C VAL A 34 16.25 2.38 13.83
N THR A 35 15.29 3.22 13.46
CA THR A 35 13.85 2.89 13.50
C THR A 35 13.31 2.90 12.07
N THR A 36 12.75 1.78 11.66
CA THR A 36 12.13 1.61 10.34
C THR A 36 10.69 2.10 10.34
N VAL A 37 10.33 2.96 9.39
CA VAL A 37 8.94 3.32 9.13
C VAL A 37 8.35 2.27 8.21
N THR A 38 7.29 1.61 8.65
CA THR A 38 6.55 0.64 7.83
C THR A 38 5.33 1.34 7.25
N ASP A 39 5.28 1.40 5.93
CA ASP A 39 4.19 2.02 5.19
C ASP A 39 2.93 1.13 5.19
N THR A 40 1.77 1.74 4.98
CA THR A 40 0.50 1.02 4.85
C THR A 40 0.32 0.47 3.44
N ILE A 41 -0.08 -0.80 3.35
CA ILE A 41 -0.45 -1.40 2.06
C ILE A 41 -1.96 -1.28 1.91
N ASP A 42 -2.40 -0.39 1.03
CA ASP A 42 -3.80 -0.28 0.64
C ASP A 42 -4.14 -1.30 -0.45
N THR A 43 -4.98 -2.27 -0.12
CA THR A 43 -5.47 -3.27 -1.08
C THR A 43 -6.91 -2.99 -1.49
N SER A 44 -7.14 -2.75 -2.78
CA SER A 44 -8.50 -2.68 -3.35
C SER A 44 -8.86 -4.01 -4.00
N THR A 45 -10.00 -4.59 -3.58
CA THR A 45 -10.55 -5.81 -4.17
C THR A 45 -11.75 -5.46 -5.05
N VAL A 46 -11.89 -6.18 -6.17
CA VAL A 46 -13.05 -6.08 -7.05
C VAL A 46 -13.81 -7.39 -7.04
N LYS A 47 -15.12 -7.32 -6.81
CA LYS A 47 -16.04 -8.43 -6.98
C LYS A 47 -16.90 -8.18 -8.21
N LEU A 48 -16.83 -9.08 -9.17
CA LEU A 48 -17.68 -9.07 -10.36
C LEU A 48 -18.82 -10.08 -10.20
N THR A 49 -20.05 -9.61 -10.38
CA THR A 49 -21.25 -10.46 -10.47
C THR A 49 -21.96 -10.23 -11.79
N ALA A 50 -22.59 -11.26 -12.32
CA ALA A 50 -23.37 -11.19 -13.55
C ALA A 50 -24.69 -11.94 -13.37
N ASP A 51 -25.66 -11.61 -14.21
CA ASP A 51 -26.91 -12.36 -14.31
C ASP A 51 -26.62 -13.83 -14.71
N THR A 52 -27.20 -14.79 -14.00
CA THR A 52 -26.92 -16.22 -14.18
C THR A 52 -27.66 -16.86 -15.36
N SER A 53 -28.74 -16.23 -15.82
CA SER A 53 -29.50 -16.64 -16.98
C SER A 53 -30.17 -15.43 -17.63
N VAL A 54 -30.09 -15.35 -18.95
CA VAL A 54 -30.82 -14.37 -19.75
C VAL A 54 -31.55 -15.08 -20.89
N ALA A 55 -32.68 -14.54 -21.32
CA ALA A 55 -33.35 -15.03 -22.53
C ALA A 55 -32.50 -14.70 -23.77
N GLU A 56 -32.69 -15.45 -24.86
CA GLU A 56 -32.04 -15.14 -26.13
C GLU A 56 -32.38 -13.71 -26.59
N GLY A 57 -31.36 -12.94 -26.95
CA GLY A 57 -31.48 -11.52 -27.27
C GLY A 57 -31.63 -10.58 -26.05
N GLY A 58 -31.55 -11.12 -24.83
CA GLY A 58 -31.54 -10.34 -23.59
C GLY A 58 -30.19 -9.70 -23.29
N THR A 59 -30.21 -8.68 -22.42
CA THR A 59 -29.01 -8.00 -21.92
C THR A 59 -28.50 -8.69 -20.66
N VAL A 60 -27.20 -9.00 -20.61
CA VAL A 60 -26.52 -9.43 -19.38
C VAL A 60 -25.98 -8.20 -18.65
N THR A 61 -26.37 -8.01 -17.39
CA THR A 61 -25.83 -6.94 -16.56
C THR A 61 -24.63 -7.46 -15.77
N TYR A 62 -23.51 -6.74 -15.86
CA TYR A 62 -22.33 -6.98 -15.02
C TYR A 62 -22.24 -5.88 -13.96
N THR A 63 -22.15 -6.29 -12.70
CA THR A 63 -21.96 -5.38 -11.57
C THR A 63 -20.58 -5.62 -10.98
N ALA A 64 -19.72 -4.59 -11.08
CA ALA A 64 -18.44 -4.57 -10.40
C ALA A 64 -18.58 -3.76 -9.10
N THR A 65 -18.21 -4.37 -7.97
CA THR A 65 -18.19 -3.69 -6.66
C THR A 65 -16.75 -3.62 -6.18
N VAL A 66 -16.32 -2.41 -5.79
CA VAL A 66 -14.99 -2.16 -5.25
C VAL A 66 -15.08 -2.07 -3.73
N GLY A 67 -14.17 -2.77 -3.04
CA GLY A 67 -14.12 -2.78 -1.57
C GLY A 67 -13.45 -1.55 -0.94
N ALA A 68 -12.68 -0.78 -1.72
CA ALA A 68 -11.96 0.42 -1.27
C ALA A 68 -11.72 1.35 -2.48
N PRO A 69 -11.40 2.65 -2.28
CA PRO A 69 -11.08 3.55 -3.39
C PRO A 69 -9.93 3.00 -4.27
N VAL A 70 -10.06 3.15 -5.60
CA VAL A 70 -8.95 2.86 -6.52
C VAL A 70 -8.02 4.08 -6.54
N THR A 71 -6.74 3.86 -6.28
CA THR A 71 -5.71 4.91 -6.26
C THR A 71 -4.53 4.53 -7.18
N GLY A 72 -3.84 5.54 -7.71
CA GLY A 72 -2.63 5.36 -8.53
C GLY A 72 -2.88 4.92 -9.97
N SER A 73 -3.51 3.77 -10.21
CA SER A 73 -3.79 3.26 -11.55
C SER A 73 -5.17 2.58 -11.63
N PRO A 74 -5.89 2.69 -12.77
CA PRO A 74 -7.21 2.09 -12.92
C PRO A 74 -7.18 0.56 -12.80
N VAL A 75 -8.25 -0.01 -12.27
CA VAL A 75 -8.46 -1.47 -12.32
C VAL A 75 -9.19 -1.81 -13.61
N VAL A 76 -8.62 -2.74 -14.39
CA VAL A 76 -9.20 -3.20 -15.66
C VAL A 76 -9.65 -4.66 -15.52
N VAL A 77 -10.93 -4.89 -15.76
CA VAL A 77 -11.52 -6.23 -15.82
C VAL A 77 -11.91 -6.52 -17.26
N THR A 78 -11.28 -7.55 -17.86
CA THR A 78 -11.61 -8.01 -19.21
C THR A 78 -12.58 -9.17 -19.13
N LEU A 79 -13.75 -8.98 -19.76
CA LEU A 79 -14.78 -10.00 -19.88
C LEU A 79 -14.45 -10.98 -21.00
N ALA A 80 -15.01 -12.20 -20.93
CA ALA A 80 -14.77 -13.23 -21.94
C ALA A 80 -15.23 -12.85 -23.36
N ASN A 81 -16.16 -11.89 -23.47
CA ASN A 81 -16.62 -11.32 -24.75
C ASN A 81 -15.68 -10.22 -25.29
N GLY A 82 -14.54 -9.97 -24.64
CA GLY A 82 -13.54 -8.98 -25.04
C GLY A 82 -13.84 -7.55 -24.58
N GLN A 83 -14.96 -7.30 -23.90
CA GLN A 83 -15.29 -5.98 -23.37
C GLN A 83 -14.50 -5.69 -22.09
N ASN A 84 -14.20 -4.41 -21.85
CA ASN A 84 -13.46 -3.96 -20.67
C ASN A 84 -14.35 -3.15 -19.72
N ILE A 85 -14.22 -3.43 -18.42
CA ILE A 85 -14.71 -2.57 -17.34
C ILE A 85 -13.48 -1.87 -16.74
N THR A 86 -13.49 -0.54 -16.77
CA THR A 86 -12.41 0.30 -16.18
C THR A 86 -12.96 1.01 -14.96
N ILE A 87 -12.23 0.95 -13.85
CA ILE A 87 -12.61 1.48 -12.54
C ILE A 87 -11.50 2.37 -12.01
#